data_AF-A0A8S2WVR1-F1
#
_entry.id   AF-A0A8S2WVR1-F1
#
_cell.length_a   1.000
_cell.length_b   1.000
_cell.length_c   1.000
_cell.angle_alpha   90.00
_cell.angle_beta   90.00
_cell.angle_gamma   90.00
#
_symmetry.space_group_name_H-M   'P 1'
#
loop_
_entity.id
_entity.type
_entity.pdbx_description
1 polymer ?
#
loop_
_entity_poly.entity_id
_entity_poly.type
_entity_poly.pdbx_seq_one_letter_code
_entity_poly.pdbx_strand_id
1 'polypeptide(L)'
;NKSDCRRSNARRRSEEHPRQCFGPACVQEARTNSKYCSDECGLELARNRLLQFLPMRMMCWQAIPSTADKINLNALDDIKIQIDEIKSRLVVLDEDQRKLDDIVERGKKLKAMKDAN
;
A
#
# COMPACT_ATOMS: atom_id res chain seq x y z
N ASN A 1 -28.24 32.60 2.80
CA ASN A 1 -27.23 33.56 2.26
C ASN A 1 -26.83 34.66 3.24
N LYS A 2 -26.37 34.30 4.45
CA LYS A 2 -25.81 35.24 5.46
C LYS A 2 -24.27 35.14 5.56
N SER A 3 -23.71 34.06 5.02
CA SER A 3 -22.28 33.72 4.94
C SER A 3 -21.52 34.55 3.91
N ASP A 4 -22.12 34.80 2.74
CA ASP A 4 -21.45 35.51 1.64
C ASP A 4 -21.29 37.00 1.94
N CYS A 5 -22.27 37.63 2.58
CA CYS A 5 -22.20 39.04 2.97
C CYS A 5 -21.10 39.31 4.04
N ARG A 6 -20.85 38.37 4.97
CA ARG A 6 -19.73 38.47 5.93
C ARG A 6 -18.37 38.44 5.21
N ARG A 7 -18.25 37.66 4.13
CA ARG A 7 -17.02 37.53 3.34
C ARG A 7 -16.72 38.82 2.57
N SER A 8 -17.75 39.49 2.06
CA SER A 8 -17.65 40.80 1.38
C SER A 8 -17.18 41.91 2.32
N ASN A 9 -17.73 41.95 3.54
CA ASN A 9 -17.39 42.98 4.52
C ASN A 9 -15.98 42.80 5.12
N ALA A 10 -15.54 41.54 5.29
CA ALA A 10 -14.17 41.23 5.70
C ALA A 10 -13.13 41.62 4.63
N ARG A 11 -13.45 41.46 3.34
CA ARG A 11 -12.59 41.92 2.24
C ARG A 11 -12.45 43.45 2.23
N ARG A 12 -13.55 44.19 2.38
CA ARG A 12 -13.53 45.68 2.43
C ARG A 12 -12.77 46.24 3.64
N ARG A 13 -12.95 45.68 4.84
CA ARG A 13 -12.16 46.08 6.04
C ARG A 13 -10.66 45.83 5.93
N SER A 14 -10.25 44.97 5.00
CA SER A 14 -8.84 44.62 4.80
C SER A 14 -8.10 45.56 3.84
N GLU A 15 -8.82 46.43 3.14
CA GLU A 15 -8.22 47.49 2.32
C GLU A 15 -7.82 48.70 3.20
N GLU A 16 -8.39 48.80 4.40
CA GLU A 16 -8.17 49.90 5.33
C GLU A 16 -6.96 49.67 6.26
N HIS A 17 -6.54 48.41 6.46
CA HIS A 17 -5.38 48.05 7.29
C HIS A 17 -4.61 46.86 6.70
N PRO A 18 -3.26 46.91 6.71
CA PRO A 18 -2.42 45.83 6.19
C PRO A 18 -2.67 44.53 6.98
N ARG A 19 -3.09 43.46 6.30
CA ARG A 19 -3.28 42.14 6.95
C ARG A 19 -1.93 41.46 7.14
N GLN A 20 -1.65 40.95 8.33
CA GLN A 20 -0.45 40.13 8.55
C GLN A 20 -0.49 38.83 7.73
N CYS A 21 0.66 38.46 7.16
CA CYS A 21 0.90 37.19 6.49
C CYS A 21 0.69 36.00 7.46
N PHE A 22 0.10 34.92 6.95
CA PHE A 22 -0.13 33.70 7.75
C PHE A 22 1.07 32.74 7.76
N GLY A 23 2.18 33.11 7.12
CA GLY A 23 3.41 32.32 7.13
C GLY A 23 3.93 32.15 8.57
N PRO A 24 4.52 30.99 8.90
CA PRO A 24 5.06 30.76 10.25
C PRO A 24 6.13 31.81 10.57
N ALA A 25 6.01 32.46 11.73
CA ALA A 25 6.86 33.58 12.16
C ALA A 25 6.93 34.78 11.20
N CYS A 26 6.04 34.88 10.22
CA CYS A 26 6.03 35.98 9.27
C CYS A 26 5.33 37.21 9.86
N VAL A 27 6.01 38.34 9.86
CA VAL A 27 5.46 39.65 10.28
C VAL A 27 5.15 40.56 9.10
N GLN A 28 5.40 40.10 7.87
CA GLN A 28 5.16 40.87 6.65
C GLN A 28 3.66 40.99 6.36
N GLU A 29 3.28 41.99 5.58
CA GLU A 29 1.92 42.17 5.09
C GLU A 29 1.58 41.15 4.00
N ALA A 30 0.36 40.61 4.05
CA ALA A 30 -0.20 39.76 3.01
C ALA A 30 -0.56 40.58 1.76
N ARG A 31 -0.23 40.05 0.57
CA ARG A 31 -0.61 40.67 -0.71
C ARG A 31 -2.12 40.87 -0.82
N THR A 32 -2.54 41.87 -1.58
CA THR A 32 -3.95 42.09 -1.93
C THR A 32 -4.55 40.79 -2.50
N ASN A 33 -5.74 40.41 -2.01
CA ASN A 33 -6.40 39.14 -2.34
C ASN A 33 -5.66 37.84 -1.95
N SER A 34 -4.54 37.92 -1.25
CA SER A 34 -3.82 36.77 -0.68
C SER A 34 -3.85 36.79 0.86
N LYS A 35 -3.51 35.64 1.44
CA LYS A 35 -3.24 35.47 2.88
C LYS A 35 -1.73 35.51 3.19
N TYR A 36 -0.90 35.59 2.15
CA TYR A 36 0.55 35.45 2.26
C TYR A 36 1.27 36.59 1.55
N CYS A 37 2.41 37.02 2.10
CA CYS A 37 3.28 38.03 1.51
C CYS A 37 3.99 37.52 0.23
N SER A 38 4.28 36.23 0.17
CA SER A 38 4.91 35.53 -0.97
C SER A 38 4.32 34.14 -1.14
N ASP A 39 4.57 33.49 -2.29
CA ASP A 39 4.14 32.10 -2.50
C ASP A 39 4.93 31.15 -1.61
N GLU A 40 6.20 31.46 -1.36
CA GLU A 40 7.07 30.75 -0.44
C GLU A 40 6.48 30.66 0.98
N CYS A 41 5.97 31.77 1.54
CA CYS A 41 5.32 31.76 2.85
C CYS A 41 4.05 30.87 2.89
N GLY A 42 3.30 30.82 1.78
CA GLY A 42 2.14 29.94 1.66
C GLY A 42 2.53 28.46 1.55
N LEU A 43 3.57 28.17 0.75
CA LEU A 43 4.11 26.83 0.55
C LEU A 43 4.78 26.27 1.82
N GLU A 44 5.51 27.11 2.54
CA GLU A 44 6.13 26.76 3.83
C GLU A 44 5.08 26.30 4.84
N LEU A 45 4.02 27.09 5.03
CA LEU A 45 2.92 26.71 5.91
C LEU A 45 2.21 25.43 5.45
N ALA A 46 1.97 25.29 4.14
CA ALA A 46 1.33 24.11 3.58
C ALA A 46 2.17 22.86 3.80
N ARG A 47 3.49 22.94 3.56
CA ARG A 47 4.44 21.84 3.78
C ARG A 47 4.47 21.43 5.24
N ASN A 48 4.58 22.39 6.16
CA ASN A 48 4.64 22.08 7.60
C ASN A 48 3.36 21.38 8.08
N ARG A 49 2.20 21.82 7.61
CA ARG A 49 0.92 21.13 7.87
C ARG A 49 0.91 19.73 7.26
N LEU A 50 1.36 19.59 6.02
CA LEU A 50 1.41 18.29 5.35
C LEU A 50 2.30 17.31 6.14
N LEU A 51 3.52 17.72 6.51
CA LEU A 51 4.45 16.89 7.28
C LEU A 51 3.92 16.53 8.67
N GLN A 52 3.19 17.44 9.32
CA GLN A 52 2.61 17.17 10.64
C GLN A 52 1.42 16.19 10.57
N PHE A 53 0.53 16.33 9.59
CA PHE A 53 -0.72 15.56 9.56
C PHE A 53 -0.67 14.31 8.69
N LEU A 54 0.13 14.30 7.62
CA LEU A 54 0.12 13.21 6.64
C LEU A 54 0.60 11.87 7.22
N PRO A 55 1.69 11.79 8.01
CA PRO A 55 2.16 10.50 8.55
C PRO A 55 1.10 9.82 9.42
N MET A 56 0.48 10.57 10.35
CA MET A 56 -0.55 10.03 11.23
C MET A 56 -1.78 9.55 10.44
N ARG A 57 -2.25 10.34 9.45
CA ARG A 57 -3.38 9.93 8.61
C ARG A 57 -3.07 8.70 7.76
N MET A 58 -1.87 8.62 7.20
CA MET A 58 -1.42 7.49 6.40
C MET A 58 -1.36 6.21 7.23
N MET A 59 -0.84 6.28 8.46
CA MET A 59 -0.85 5.15 9.39
C MET A 59 -2.28 4.69 9.71
N CYS A 60 -3.20 5.61 9.99
CA CYS A 60 -4.61 5.24 10.24
C CYS A 60 -5.27 4.58 9.03
N TRP A 61 -4.99 5.05 7.81
CA TRP A 61 -5.49 4.42 6.58
C TRP A 61 -4.93 3.02 6.36
N GLN A 62 -3.66 2.79 6.70
CA GLN A 62 -3.04 1.47 6.60
C GLN A 62 -3.45 0.52 7.74
N ALA A 63 -3.86 1.06 8.89
CA ALA A 63 -4.22 0.25 10.06
C ALA A 63 -5.50 -0.58 9.87
N ILE A 64 -6.41 -0.13 9.00
CA ILE A 64 -7.68 -0.81 8.76
C ILE A 64 -7.63 -1.42 7.36
N PRO A 65 -7.43 -2.75 7.22
CA PRO A 65 -7.41 -3.38 5.91
C PRO A 65 -8.77 -3.21 5.24
N SER A 66 -8.74 -2.84 3.97
CA SER A 66 -9.95 -2.72 3.18
C SER A 66 -10.59 -4.09 2.94
N THR A 67 -11.85 -4.09 2.51
CA THR A 67 -12.51 -5.34 2.10
C THR A 67 -11.75 -6.04 0.97
N ALA A 68 -11.18 -5.27 0.04
CA ALA A 68 -10.36 -5.82 -1.04
C ALA A 68 -9.09 -6.49 -0.50
N ASP A 69 -8.42 -5.87 0.49
CA ASP A 69 -7.23 -6.46 1.12
C ASP A 69 -7.56 -7.79 1.79
N LYS A 70 -8.70 -7.88 2.49
CA LYS A 70 -9.14 -9.12 3.12
C LYS A 70 -9.41 -10.23 2.09
N ILE A 71 -10.05 -9.90 0.98
CA ILE A 71 -10.32 -10.87 -0.10
C ILE A 71 -9.00 -11.38 -0.69
N ASN A 72 -8.05 -10.47 -0.96
CA ASN A 72 -6.74 -10.83 -1.47
C ASN A 72 -5.95 -11.70 -0.48
N LEU A 73 -5.99 -11.38 0.81
CA LEU A 73 -5.34 -12.18 1.86
C LEU A 73 -5.91 -13.60 1.92
N ASN A 74 -7.24 -13.74 1.88
CA ASN A 74 -7.87 -15.06 1.86
C ASN A 74 -7.46 -15.86 0.62
N ALA A 75 -7.44 -15.23 -0.56
CA ALA A 75 -7.00 -15.88 -1.79
C ALA A 75 -5.53 -16.35 -1.71
N LEU A 76 -4.66 -15.57 -1.06
CA LEU A 76 -3.27 -15.97 -0.82
C LEU A 76 -3.18 -17.15 0.14
N ASP A 77 -4.03 -17.22 1.16
CA ASP A 77 -4.06 -18.34 2.10
C ASP A 77 -4.58 -19.62 1.43
N ASP A 78 -5.60 -19.53 0.58
CA ASP A 78 -6.07 -20.66 -0.23
C ASP A 78 -4.96 -21.23 -1.13
N ILE A 79 -4.18 -20.34 -1.77
CA ILE A 79 -3.03 -20.75 -2.60
C ILE A 79 -1.97 -21.46 -1.76
N LYS A 80 -1.67 -21.00 -0.54
CA LYS A 80 -0.69 -21.67 0.34
C LYS A 80 -1.14 -23.09 0.70
N ILE A 81 -2.43 -23.26 1.00
CA ILE A 81 -3.00 -24.59 1.30
C ILE A 81 -2.82 -25.51 0.09
N GLN A 82 -3.16 -25.04 -1.12
CA GLN A 82 -2.98 -25.82 -2.35
C GLN A 82 -1.51 -26.20 -2.60
N ILE A 83 -0.58 -25.27 -2.33
CA ILE A 83 0.85 -25.55 -2.46
C ILE A 83 1.27 -26.69 -1.54
N ASP A 84 0.82 -26.68 -0.29
CA ASP A 84 1.19 -27.71 0.69
C ASP A 84 0.55 -29.07 0.38
N GLU A 85 -0.67 -29.09 -0.14
CA GLU A 85 -1.32 -30.29 -0.67
C GLU A 85 -0.55 -30.88 -1.86
N ILE A 86 -0.17 -30.04 -2.83
CA ILE A 86 0.60 -30.45 -4.01
C ILE A 86 1.94 -31.03 -3.58
N LYS A 87 2.66 -30.35 -2.67
CA LYS A 87 3.93 -30.85 -2.13
C LYS A 87 3.78 -32.22 -1.47
N SER A 88 2.74 -32.38 -0.65
CA SER A 88 2.46 -33.66 0.01
C SER A 88 2.18 -34.76 -1.01
N ARG A 89 1.43 -34.45 -2.06
CA ARG A 89 1.16 -35.41 -3.15
C ARG A 89 2.41 -35.76 -3.95
N LEU A 90 3.31 -34.80 -4.18
CA LEU A 90 4.59 -35.06 -4.86
C LEU A 90 5.45 -36.06 -4.09
N VAL A 91 5.51 -35.96 -2.75
CA VAL A 91 6.28 -36.92 -1.93
C VAL A 91 5.76 -38.35 -2.11
N VAL A 92 4.45 -38.55 -2.11
CA VAL A 92 3.84 -39.88 -2.31
C VAL A 92 4.15 -40.41 -3.71
N LEU A 93 4.02 -39.57 -4.73
CA LEU A 93 4.32 -39.96 -6.10
C LEU A 93 5.80 -40.32 -6.30
N ASP A 94 6.72 -39.60 -5.65
CA ASP A 94 8.15 -39.92 -5.67
C ASP A 94 8.44 -41.29 -5.02
N GLU A 95 7.74 -41.64 -3.94
CA GLU A 95 7.85 -42.96 -3.32
C GLU A 95 7.34 -44.08 -4.22
N ASP A 96 6.20 -43.88 -4.85
CA ASP A 96 5.61 -44.86 -5.75
C ASP A 96 6.46 -45.03 -7.02
N GLN A 97 7.04 -43.94 -7.53
CA GLN A 97 7.98 -43.99 -8.64
C GLN A 97 9.19 -44.87 -8.28
N ARG A 98 9.79 -44.70 -7.10
CA ARG A 98 10.90 -45.55 -6.63
C ARG A 98 10.52 -47.03 -6.61
N LYS A 99 9.32 -47.37 -6.11
CA LYS A 99 8.84 -48.76 -6.06
C LYS A 99 8.67 -49.36 -7.47
N LEU A 100 8.15 -48.56 -8.41
CA LEU A 100 7.98 -49.00 -9.79
C LEU A 100 9.33 -49.19 -10.49
N ASP A 101 10.28 -48.30 -10.27
CA ASP A 101 11.63 -48.42 -10.81
C ASP A 101 12.32 -49.70 -10.32
N ASP A 102 12.15 -50.06 -9.04
CA ASP A 102 12.64 -51.33 -8.48
C ASP A 102 12.03 -52.56 -9.17
N ILE A 103 10.72 -52.53 -9.45
CA ILE A 103 10.02 -53.62 -10.16
C ILE A 103 10.57 -53.74 -11.59
N VAL A 104 10.73 -52.61 -12.28
CA VAL A 104 11.26 -52.56 -13.64
C VAL A 104 12.68 -53.12 -13.69
N GLU A 105 13.55 -52.72 -12.76
CA GLU A 105 14.92 -53.24 -12.67
C GLU A 105 14.96 -54.74 -12.39
N ARG A 106 14.09 -55.26 -11.51
CA ARG A 106 13.96 -56.71 -11.33
C ARG A 106 13.52 -57.42 -12.61
N GLY A 107 12.55 -56.85 -13.33
CA GLY A 107 12.08 -57.38 -14.61
C GLY A 107 13.17 -57.44 -15.67
N LYS A 108 13.98 -56.37 -15.81
CA LYS A 108 15.13 -56.32 -16.72
C LYS A 108 16.17 -57.39 -16.41
N LYS A 109 16.52 -57.58 -15.13
CA LYS A 109 17.48 -58.62 -14.69
C LYS A 109 17.01 -60.03 -15.03
N LEU A 110 15.73 -60.34 -14.80
CA LEU A 110 15.16 -61.64 -15.13
C LEU A 110 15.17 -61.91 -16.65
N LYS A 111 14.89 -60.89 -17.47
CA LYS A 111 14.98 -61.02 -18.92
C LYS A 111 16.41 -61.31 -19.38
N ALA A 112 17.39 -60.55 -18.89
CA ALA A 112 18.80 -60.76 -19.22
C ALA A 112 19.31 -62.17 -18.83
N MET A 113 18.83 -62.73 -17.71
CA MET A 113 19.14 -64.12 -17.31
C MET A 113 18.52 -65.17 -18.24
N LYS A 114 17.30 -64.93 -18.75
CA LYS A 114 16.65 -65.83 -19.71
C LYS A 114 17.31 -65.79 -21.09
N ASP A 115 17.78 -64.62 -21.51
CA ASP A 115 18.45 -64.47 -22.80
C ASP A 115 19.89 -65.06 -22.80
N ALA A 116 20.44 -65.38 -21.61
CA ALA A 116 21.78 -65.93 -21.42
C ALA A 116 21.83 -67.46 -21.24
N ASN A 117 20.68 -68.15 -21.26
CA ASN A 117 20.55 -69.60 -21.03
C ASN A 117 19.75 -70.27 -22.15
#